data_AF-A0A2E5WPE3-F1
#
_entry.id   AF-A0A2E5WPE3-F1
#
_cell.length_a   1.000
_cell.length_b   1.000
_cell.length_c   1.000
_cell.angle_alpha   90.00
_cell.angle_beta   90.00
_cell.angle_gamma   90.00
#
_symmetry.space_group_name_H-M   'P 1'
#
loop_
_entity.id
_entity.type
_entity.pdbx_description
1 polymer ?
#
loop_
_entity_poly.entity_id
_entity_poly.type
_entity_poly.pdbx_seq_one_letter_code
_entity_poly.pdbx_strand_id
1 'polypeptide(L)'
;MSSSDSTEGTVIASAFINIKWFFIITLIYFTVKHIGGIFTFSSELILFSCYYILILITQSILNIENSKIICGSSQGIIYSTFISWILVFGGFLFMLLIFPGWNIPFSHSIGYSVSQFAGSDLLLRKVLNQKIIPFDDDGNASHNNINDTQKRLLDLYTNDPSYLINEIPLELNSNGEWIFWKSDTLISDNYKDKINIKNKLYNLLFIKESTGHFIWYMLVGILCCLVNFNYILTTDCVKSMEQIDDDYANQTESINNTETPTTNYNTNNAVEI
;
A
#
# COMPACT_ATOMS: atom_id res chain seq x y z
N MET A 1 5.96 36.91 15.01
CA MET A 1 6.09 36.43 13.61
C MET A 1 6.83 35.09 13.50
N SER A 2 7.15 34.39 14.61
CA SER A 2 7.82 33.07 14.58
C SER A 2 6.94 31.89 15.00
N SER A 3 5.69 32.11 15.44
CA SER A 3 4.80 31.05 15.92
C SER A 3 3.90 30.45 14.83
N SER A 4 3.72 31.13 13.69
CA SER A 4 2.94 30.60 12.56
C SER A 4 3.73 29.60 11.72
N ASP A 5 5.02 29.86 11.47
CA ASP A 5 5.91 28.98 10.69
C ASP A 5 6.14 27.61 11.35
N SER A 6 6.22 27.56 12.68
CA SER A 6 6.38 26.29 13.42
C SER A 6 5.15 25.40 13.34
N THR A 7 3.95 26.00 13.30
CA THR A 7 2.68 25.27 13.30
C THR A 7 2.37 24.70 11.93
N GLU A 8 2.61 25.46 10.86
CA GLU A 8 2.43 24.99 9.48
C GLU A 8 3.35 23.81 9.14
N GLY A 9 4.62 23.88 9.55
CA GLY A 9 5.57 22.78 9.38
C GLY A 9 5.15 21.51 10.13
N THR A 10 4.57 21.66 11.33
CA THR A 10 4.09 20.53 12.14
C THR A 10 2.87 19.85 11.50
N VAL A 11 1.95 20.64 10.95
CA VAL A 11 0.75 20.15 10.26
C VAL A 11 1.10 19.38 8.98
N ILE A 12 2.05 19.88 8.19
CA ILE A 12 2.52 19.16 6.98
C ILE A 12 3.23 17.85 7.36
N ALA A 13 4.07 17.88 8.40
CA ALA A 13 4.75 16.68 8.89
C ALA A 13 3.77 15.58 9.31
N SER A 14 2.65 15.95 9.95
CA SER A 14 1.65 14.99 10.40
C SER A 14 0.91 14.30 9.25
N ALA A 15 0.66 15.00 8.14
CA ALA A 15 0.14 14.41 6.91
C ALA A 15 1.09 13.36 6.31
N PHE A 16 2.39 13.63 6.30
CA PHE A 16 3.38 12.66 5.82
C PHE A 16 3.52 11.45 6.75
N ILE A 17 3.36 11.64 8.08
CA ILE A 17 3.34 10.54 9.04
C ILE A 17 2.19 9.58 8.75
N ASN A 18 1.00 10.09 8.42
CA ASN A 18 -0.15 9.28 8.00
C ASN A 18 0.16 8.39 6.80
N ILE A 19 0.67 9.00 5.73
CA ILE A 19 1.00 8.30 4.48
C ILE A 19 2.11 7.28 4.73
N LYS A 20 3.12 7.62 5.54
CA LYS A 20 4.23 6.74 5.90
C LYS A 20 3.74 5.48 6.62
N TRP A 21 2.88 5.62 7.63
CA TRP A 21 2.35 4.47 8.36
C TRP A 21 1.48 3.58 7.49
N PHE A 22 0.63 4.19 6.65
CA PHE A 22 -0.13 3.45 5.65
C PHE A 22 0.80 2.63 4.74
N PHE A 23 1.83 3.26 4.15
CA PHE A 23 2.81 2.60 3.29
C PHE A 23 3.47 1.41 3.98
N ILE A 24 3.94 1.57 5.23
CA ILE A 24 4.60 0.50 5.99
C ILE A 24 3.66 -0.69 6.20
N ILE A 25 2.42 -0.43 6.63
CA ILE A 25 1.44 -1.50 6.88
C ILE A 25 1.10 -2.23 5.57
N THR A 26 0.86 -1.50 4.49
CA THR A 26 0.58 -2.09 3.16
C THR A 26 1.77 -2.90 2.64
N LEU A 27 3.00 -2.41 2.80
CA LEU A 27 4.21 -3.14 2.40
C LEU A 27 4.37 -4.45 3.18
N ILE A 28 4.12 -4.43 4.49
CA ILE A 28 4.13 -5.64 5.34
C ILE A 28 3.08 -6.63 4.85
N TYR A 29 1.84 -6.18 4.59
CA TYR A 29 0.77 -7.04 4.08
C TYR A 29 1.19 -7.75 2.78
N PHE A 30 1.70 -7.02 1.79
CA PHE A 30 2.13 -7.60 0.52
C PHE A 30 3.34 -8.53 0.67
N THR A 31 4.24 -8.25 1.61
CA THR A 31 5.38 -9.11 1.92
C THR A 31 4.92 -10.43 2.54
N VAL A 32 4.03 -10.39 3.54
CA VAL A 32 3.45 -11.58 4.17
C VAL A 32 2.64 -12.40 3.16
N LYS A 33 1.84 -11.72 2.34
CA LYS A 33 1.08 -12.36 1.25
C LYS A 33 2.00 -13.09 0.28
N HIS A 34 3.15 -12.50 -0.06
CA HIS A 34 4.10 -13.12 -0.96
C HIS A 34 4.83 -14.32 -0.33
N ILE A 35 5.32 -14.19 0.91
CA ILE A 35 6.05 -15.26 1.62
C ILE A 35 5.16 -16.48 1.86
N GLY A 36 3.90 -16.26 2.23
CA GLY A 36 2.99 -17.36 2.50
C GLY A 36 2.54 -18.15 1.27
N GLY A 37 2.93 -17.72 0.07
CA GLY A 37 2.74 -18.48 -1.17
C GLY A 37 1.27 -18.70 -1.52
N ILE A 38 0.93 -19.93 -1.95
CA ILE A 38 -0.45 -20.34 -2.27
C ILE A 38 -1.20 -20.53 -0.94
N PHE A 39 -1.59 -19.42 -0.33
CA PHE A 39 -2.57 -19.44 0.74
C PHE A 39 -3.89 -20.01 0.21
N THR A 40 -4.58 -20.79 1.04
CA THR A 40 -5.99 -21.09 0.77
C THR A 40 -6.79 -19.79 0.71
N PHE A 41 -7.88 -19.77 -0.05
CA PHE A 41 -8.77 -18.60 -0.15
C PHE A 41 -9.18 -18.07 1.24
N SER A 42 -9.50 -18.98 2.18
CA SER A 42 -9.83 -18.63 3.57
C SER A 42 -8.71 -17.89 4.29
N SER A 43 -7.46 -18.34 4.15
CA SER A 43 -6.30 -17.66 4.75
C SER A 43 -6.00 -16.30 4.11
N GLU A 44 -6.22 -16.13 2.80
CA GLU A 44 -6.06 -14.84 2.14
C GLU A 44 -7.08 -13.81 2.63
N LEU A 45 -8.35 -14.23 2.77
CA LEU A 45 -9.41 -13.38 3.31
C LEU A 45 -9.15 -12.96 4.75
N ILE A 46 -8.68 -13.88 5.60
CA ILE A 46 -8.32 -13.56 6.98
C ILE A 46 -7.17 -12.55 7.01
N LEU A 47 -6.09 -12.79 6.23
CA LEU A 47 -4.94 -11.88 6.16
C LEU A 47 -5.36 -10.49 5.69
N PHE A 48 -6.20 -10.42 4.65
CA PHE A 48 -6.75 -9.16 4.15
C PHE A 48 -7.62 -8.46 5.21
N SER A 49 -8.45 -9.21 5.94
CA SER A 49 -9.31 -8.66 6.99
C SER A 49 -8.48 -8.08 8.14
N CYS A 50 -7.44 -8.79 8.59
CA CYS A 50 -6.50 -8.30 9.60
C CYS A 50 -5.79 -7.02 9.13
N TYR A 51 -5.31 -7.00 7.89
CA TYR A 51 -4.71 -5.80 7.27
C TYR A 51 -5.69 -4.62 7.29
N TYR A 52 -6.93 -4.84 6.85
CA TYR A 52 -7.93 -3.80 6.73
C TYR A 52 -8.33 -3.21 8.10
N ILE A 53 -8.53 -4.08 9.10
CA ILE A 53 -8.80 -3.65 10.48
C ILE A 53 -7.61 -2.85 11.04
N LEU A 54 -6.38 -3.31 10.80
CA LEU A 54 -5.17 -2.62 11.25
C LEU A 54 -5.09 -1.20 10.65
N ILE A 55 -5.38 -1.05 9.35
CA ILE A 55 -5.46 0.25 8.69
C ILE A 55 -6.51 1.14 9.36
N LEU A 56 -7.74 0.64 9.59
CA LEU A 56 -8.78 1.44 10.24
C LEU A 56 -8.38 1.93 11.62
N ILE A 57 -7.79 1.05 12.44
CA ILE A 57 -7.34 1.40 13.80
C ILE A 57 -6.23 2.46 13.73
N THR A 58 -5.16 2.19 12.99
CA THR A 58 -4.02 3.10 12.92
C THR A 58 -4.41 4.47 12.36
N GLN A 59 -5.24 4.51 11.31
CA GLN A 59 -5.65 5.77 10.68
C GLN A 59 -6.62 6.55 11.57
N SER A 60 -7.45 5.86 12.36
CA SER A 60 -8.30 6.52 13.36
C SER A 60 -7.47 7.19 14.46
N ILE A 61 -6.45 6.50 14.98
CA ILE A 61 -5.54 7.05 16.01
C ILE A 61 -4.82 8.29 15.47
N LEU A 62 -4.24 8.19 14.28
CA LEU A 62 -3.49 9.32 13.72
C LEU A 62 -4.39 10.50 13.33
N ASN A 63 -5.63 10.26 12.90
CA ASN A 63 -6.58 11.34 12.65
C ASN A 63 -6.98 12.08 13.94
N ILE A 64 -7.08 11.36 15.06
CA ILE A 64 -7.27 11.97 16.38
C ILE A 64 -6.06 12.84 16.73
N GLU A 65 -4.83 12.36 16.50
CA GLU A 65 -3.61 13.15 16.75
C GLU A 65 -3.55 14.41 15.89
N ASN A 66 -3.88 14.31 14.60
CA ASN A 66 -3.95 15.45 13.70
C ASN A 66 -4.97 16.49 14.17
N SER A 67 -6.12 16.04 14.68
CA SER A 67 -7.13 16.95 15.24
C SER A 67 -6.59 17.72 16.44
N LYS A 68 -5.78 17.09 17.30
CA LYS A 68 -5.15 17.78 18.43
C LYS A 68 -4.15 18.84 17.97
N ILE A 69 -3.37 18.55 16.93
CA ILE A 69 -2.40 19.50 16.37
C ILE A 69 -3.12 20.72 15.77
N ILE A 70 -4.20 20.48 15.02
CA ILE A 70 -4.90 21.53 14.26
C ILE A 70 -5.85 22.33 15.18
N CYS A 71 -6.62 21.64 16.02
CA CYS A 71 -7.67 22.24 16.83
C CYS A 71 -7.29 22.46 18.30
N GLY A 72 -6.11 22.02 18.73
CA GLY A 72 -5.72 22.02 20.15
C GLY A 72 -6.50 21.01 21.01
N SER A 73 -7.39 20.20 20.41
CA SER A 73 -8.30 19.30 21.11
C SER A 73 -8.54 18.00 20.36
N SER A 74 -8.85 16.94 21.10
CA SER A 74 -9.21 15.64 20.51
C SER A 74 -10.66 15.69 20.04
N GLN A 75 -10.88 15.66 18.73
CA GLN A 75 -12.22 15.60 18.17
C GLN A 75 -12.56 14.20 17.66
N GLY A 76 -13.83 13.82 17.80
CA GLY A 76 -14.37 12.54 17.33
C GLY A 76 -14.54 12.50 15.80
N ILE A 77 -13.45 12.67 15.04
CA ILE A 77 -13.43 12.63 13.56
C ILE A 77 -13.49 11.18 13.04
N ILE A 78 -14.39 10.40 13.64
CA ILE A 78 -14.60 8.99 13.36
C ILE A 78 -15.37 8.86 12.03
N TYR A 79 -16.38 9.70 11.82
CA TYR A 79 -17.20 9.65 10.60
C TYR A 79 -16.40 9.87 9.31
N SER A 80 -15.50 10.86 9.28
CA SER A 80 -14.62 11.11 8.12
C SER A 80 -13.71 9.91 7.85
N THR A 81 -13.14 9.34 8.92
CA THR A 81 -12.24 8.19 8.79
C THR A 81 -12.98 6.99 8.20
N PHE A 82 -14.14 6.64 8.75
CA PHE A 82 -14.92 5.51 8.27
C PHE A 82 -15.44 5.72 6.85
N ILE A 83 -15.88 6.92 6.48
CA ILE A 83 -16.38 7.16 5.12
C ILE A 83 -15.26 7.04 4.09
N SER A 84 -14.09 7.63 4.32
CA SER A 84 -12.97 7.54 3.39
C SER A 84 -12.47 6.10 3.26
N TRP A 85 -12.28 5.39 4.38
CA TRP A 85 -11.73 4.03 4.33
C TRP A 85 -12.75 2.98 3.87
N ILE A 86 -14.01 3.04 4.29
CA ILE A 86 -15.02 2.06 3.86
C ILE A 86 -15.51 2.35 2.46
N LEU A 87 -15.95 3.59 2.19
CA LEU A 87 -16.57 3.91 0.92
C LEU A 87 -15.53 4.03 -0.20
N VAL A 88 -14.46 4.81 0.02
CA VAL A 88 -13.47 5.07 -1.05
C VAL A 88 -12.50 3.90 -1.16
N PHE A 89 -11.79 3.55 -0.08
CA PHE A 89 -10.81 2.46 -0.15
C PHE A 89 -11.50 1.10 -0.34
N GLY A 90 -12.44 0.73 0.53
CA GLY A 90 -13.20 -0.52 0.41
C GLY A 90 -13.97 -0.64 -0.91
N GLY A 91 -14.65 0.43 -1.35
CA GLY A 91 -15.36 0.47 -2.63
C GLY A 91 -14.43 0.27 -3.83
N PHE A 92 -13.24 0.87 -3.81
CA PHE A 92 -12.27 0.67 -4.89
C PHE A 92 -11.70 -0.75 -4.90
N LEU A 93 -11.42 -1.33 -3.72
CA LEU A 93 -10.98 -2.73 -3.65
C LEU A 93 -12.04 -3.70 -4.16
N PHE A 94 -13.31 -3.42 -3.85
CA PHE A 94 -14.42 -4.17 -4.42
C PHE A 94 -14.50 -4.01 -5.94
N MET A 95 -14.22 -2.81 -6.47
CA MET A 95 -14.14 -2.58 -7.90
C MET A 95 -13.04 -3.41 -8.58
N LEU A 96 -11.84 -3.47 -7.99
CA LEU A 96 -10.75 -4.32 -8.50
C LEU A 96 -11.11 -5.81 -8.50
N LEU A 97 -11.95 -6.26 -7.57
CA LEU A 97 -12.44 -7.64 -7.53
C LEU A 97 -13.40 -7.94 -8.68
N ILE A 98 -14.31 -7.03 -9.02
CA ILE A 98 -15.28 -7.21 -10.12
C ILE A 98 -14.60 -7.01 -11.48
N PHE A 99 -13.68 -6.06 -11.58
CA PHE A 99 -13.00 -5.68 -12.81
C PHE A 99 -11.49 -5.91 -12.71
N PRO A 100 -11.02 -7.17 -12.76
CA PRO A 100 -9.60 -7.50 -12.64
C PRO A 100 -8.75 -6.85 -13.74
N GLY A 101 -9.37 -6.48 -14.87
CA GLY A 101 -8.72 -5.74 -15.97
C GLY A 101 -8.14 -4.38 -15.55
N TRP A 102 -8.59 -3.80 -14.43
CA TRP A 102 -8.03 -2.56 -13.91
C TRP A 102 -6.62 -2.74 -13.34
N ASN A 103 -6.22 -3.96 -12.99
CA ASN A 103 -4.87 -4.27 -12.53
C ASN A 103 -3.84 -4.29 -13.68
N ILE A 104 -4.29 -4.65 -14.88
CA ILE A 104 -3.46 -4.84 -16.09
C ILE A 104 -2.48 -3.68 -16.36
N PRO A 105 -2.89 -2.39 -16.38
CA PRO A 105 -1.96 -1.31 -16.72
C PRO A 105 -0.76 -1.26 -15.78
N PHE A 106 -0.94 -1.46 -14.47
CA PHE A 106 0.17 -1.43 -13.51
C PHE A 106 0.94 -2.75 -13.45
N SER A 107 0.26 -3.90 -13.58
CA SER A 107 0.97 -5.19 -13.60
C SER A 107 1.80 -5.36 -14.87
N HIS A 108 1.35 -4.88 -16.03
CA HIS A 108 2.07 -5.00 -17.30
C HIS A 108 3.21 -3.98 -17.45
N SER A 109 3.18 -2.89 -16.69
CA SER A 109 4.22 -1.85 -16.72
C SER A 109 5.17 -1.98 -15.53
N ILE A 110 4.72 -1.56 -14.34
CA ILE A 110 5.51 -1.53 -13.11
C ILE A 110 5.75 -2.96 -12.63
N GLY A 111 4.72 -3.80 -12.60
CA GLY A 111 4.83 -5.19 -12.18
C GLY A 111 5.78 -6.01 -13.07
N TYR A 112 5.70 -5.82 -14.38
CA TYR A 112 6.61 -6.42 -15.34
C TYR A 112 8.05 -6.01 -15.03
N SER A 113 8.29 -4.71 -14.86
CA SER A 113 9.63 -4.17 -14.54
C SER A 113 10.19 -4.79 -13.25
N VAL A 114 9.40 -4.88 -12.19
CA VAL A 114 9.80 -5.52 -10.93
C VAL A 114 10.14 -7.00 -11.14
N SER A 115 9.29 -7.74 -11.86
CA SER A 115 9.52 -9.16 -12.14
C SER A 115 10.76 -9.40 -13.02
N GLN A 116 11.03 -8.47 -13.95
CA GLN A 116 12.17 -8.48 -14.84
C GLN A 116 13.47 -8.32 -14.03
N PHE A 117 13.51 -7.37 -13.11
CA PHE A 117 14.64 -7.22 -12.18
C PHE A 117 14.83 -8.47 -11.29
N ALA A 118 13.75 -9.18 -10.97
CA ALA A 118 13.81 -10.46 -10.27
C ALA A 118 14.20 -11.65 -11.18
N GLY A 119 14.36 -11.44 -12.49
CA GLY A 119 14.90 -12.41 -13.44
C GLY A 119 13.85 -13.23 -14.21
N SER A 120 12.61 -12.72 -14.34
CA SER A 120 11.53 -13.38 -15.10
C SER A 120 11.90 -13.63 -16.57
N ASP A 121 12.46 -12.64 -17.27
CA ASP A 121 12.91 -12.74 -18.66
C ASP A 121 13.91 -13.89 -18.86
N LEU A 122 14.96 -13.93 -18.04
CA LEU A 122 16.01 -14.94 -18.14
C LEU A 122 15.45 -16.34 -17.89
N LEU A 123 14.57 -16.48 -16.90
CA LEU A 123 13.97 -17.77 -16.55
C LEU A 123 13.01 -18.25 -17.65
N LEU A 124 12.18 -17.35 -18.19
CA LEU A 124 11.23 -17.68 -19.24
C LEU A 124 11.97 -18.09 -20.53
N ARG A 125 12.99 -17.34 -20.94
CA ARG A 125 13.85 -17.71 -22.08
C ARG A 125 14.47 -19.09 -21.91
N LYS A 126 14.94 -19.41 -20.70
CA LYS A 126 15.49 -20.74 -20.40
C LYS A 126 14.46 -21.86 -20.54
N VAL A 127 13.20 -21.62 -20.17
CA VAL A 127 12.10 -22.60 -20.27
C VAL A 127 11.64 -22.78 -21.72
N LEU A 128 11.61 -21.71 -22.52
CA LEU A 128 11.10 -21.72 -23.90
C LEU A 128 12.13 -22.15 -24.95
N ASN A 129 13.40 -21.74 -24.81
CA ASN A 129 14.43 -21.93 -25.83
C ASN A 129 14.81 -23.39 -26.09
N GLN A 130 14.39 -24.34 -25.25
CA GLN A 130 14.69 -25.75 -25.45
C GLN A 130 13.71 -26.52 -26.33
N LYS A 131 12.51 -25.97 -26.61
CA LYS A 131 11.51 -26.67 -27.43
C LYS A 131 11.53 -26.26 -28.89
N ILE A 132 11.86 -24.99 -29.14
CA ILE A 132 11.73 -24.42 -30.48
C ILE A 132 13.00 -24.65 -31.31
N ILE A 133 14.15 -24.91 -30.67
CA ILE A 133 15.39 -25.32 -31.33
C ILE A 133 15.57 -26.82 -31.11
N PRO A 134 15.30 -27.71 -32.09
CA PRO A 134 15.68 -29.10 -31.95
C PRO A 134 17.20 -29.19 -31.84
N PHE A 135 17.70 -29.96 -30.89
CA PHE A 135 19.12 -30.28 -30.83
C PHE A 135 19.39 -31.48 -31.74
N ASP A 136 20.47 -31.46 -32.51
CA ASP A 136 20.93 -32.66 -33.23
C ASP A 136 21.52 -33.69 -32.24
N ASP A 137 21.78 -34.91 -32.74
CA ASP A 137 22.30 -36.03 -31.92
C ASP A 137 23.67 -35.71 -31.27
N ASP A 138 24.35 -34.66 -31.74
CA ASP A 138 25.62 -34.14 -31.22
C ASP A 138 25.45 -33.00 -30.19
N GLY A 139 24.21 -32.59 -29.89
CA GLY A 139 23.90 -31.55 -28.90
C GLY A 139 24.02 -30.12 -29.40
N ASN A 140 24.10 -29.89 -30.72
CA ASN A 140 24.08 -28.58 -31.36
C ASN A 140 22.67 -28.17 -31.79
N ALA A 141 22.42 -26.86 -31.84
CA ALA A 141 21.14 -26.29 -32.25
C ALA A 141 20.83 -26.52 -33.75
N SER A 142 19.94 -27.47 -34.07
CA SER A 142 19.49 -27.78 -35.43
C SER A 142 18.37 -26.84 -35.87
N HIS A 143 18.65 -25.97 -36.84
CA HIS A 143 17.70 -24.97 -37.35
C HIS A 143 16.86 -25.48 -38.54
N ASN A 144 16.96 -26.77 -38.89
CA ASN A 144 16.58 -27.25 -40.22
C ASN A 144 15.11 -27.75 -40.36
N ASN A 145 14.33 -27.80 -39.27
CA ASN A 145 12.96 -28.33 -39.25
C ASN A 145 11.93 -27.41 -38.54
N ILE A 146 12.26 -26.14 -38.34
CA ILE A 146 11.37 -25.17 -37.69
C ILE A 146 10.60 -24.44 -38.80
N ASN A 147 9.27 -24.43 -38.75
CA ASN A 147 8.50 -23.68 -39.74
C ASN A 147 8.69 -22.16 -39.54
N ASP A 148 8.55 -21.35 -40.60
CA ASP A 148 8.79 -19.90 -40.53
C ASP A 148 7.95 -19.20 -39.45
N THR A 149 6.75 -19.71 -39.15
CA THR A 149 5.88 -19.18 -38.11
C THR A 149 6.46 -19.41 -36.71
N GLN A 150 6.98 -20.61 -36.42
CA GLN A 150 7.63 -20.96 -35.16
C GLN A 150 8.94 -20.17 -34.98
N LYS A 151 9.69 -19.96 -36.07
CA LYS A 151 10.90 -19.15 -36.05
C LYS A 151 10.60 -17.68 -35.72
N ARG A 152 9.56 -17.09 -36.34
CA ARG A 152 9.12 -15.72 -36.03
C ARG A 152 8.57 -15.57 -34.63
N LEU A 153 7.87 -16.57 -34.10
CA LEU A 153 7.41 -16.58 -32.71
C LEU A 153 8.61 -16.67 -31.75
N LEU A 154 9.59 -17.54 -32.02
CA LEU A 154 10.81 -17.63 -31.23
C LEU A 154 11.61 -16.33 -31.25
N ASP A 155 11.78 -15.71 -32.42
CA ASP A 155 12.46 -14.43 -32.56
C ASP A 155 11.71 -13.34 -31.77
N LEU A 156 10.38 -13.31 -31.83
CA LEU A 156 9.59 -12.36 -31.04
C LEU A 156 9.79 -12.57 -29.54
N TYR A 157 9.77 -13.81 -29.05
CA TYR A 157 9.95 -14.12 -27.63
C TYR A 157 11.40 -13.93 -27.14
N THR A 158 12.36 -14.15 -28.03
CA THR A 158 13.79 -13.97 -27.75
C THR A 158 14.19 -12.51 -27.85
N ASN A 159 13.48 -11.68 -28.60
CA ASN A 159 13.78 -10.26 -28.63
C ASN A 159 12.97 -9.51 -27.57
N ASP A 160 11.68 -9.81 -27.44
CA ASP A 160 10.73 -9.09 -26.58
C ASP A 160 9.89 -10.04 -25.70
N PRO A 161 10.43 -10.49 -24.54
CA PRO A 161 9.75 -11.41 -23.63
C PRO A 161 8.56 -10.75 -22.91
N SER A 162 8.49 -9.41 -22.91
CA SER A 162 7.44 -8.61 -22.27
C SER A 162 6.04 -8.96 -22.75
N TYR A 163 5.87 -9.13 -24.06
CA TYR A 163 4.58 -9.52 -24.65
C TYR A 163 4.09 -10.84 -24.07
N LEU A 164 4.97 -11.82 -23.95
CA LEU A 164 4.58 -13.14 -23.46
C LEU A 164 4.35 -13.11 -21.95
N ILE A 165 5.27 -12.54 -21.16
CA ILE A 165 5.16 -12.45 -19.70
C ILE A 165 3.87 -11.76 -19.26
N ASN A 166 3.45 -10.75 -20.02
CA ASN A 166 2.24 -10.01 -19.74
C ASN A 166 0.97 -10.84 -19.98
N GLU A 167 0.97 -11.73 -20.98
CA GLU A 167 -0.18 -12.56 -21.34
C GLU A 167 -0.25 -13.91 -20.59
N ILE A 168 0.76 -14.28 -19.80
CA ILE A 168 0.73 -15.56 -19.06
C ILE A 168 -0.27 -15.45 -17.89
N PRO A 169 -1.35 -16.26 -17.87
CA PRO A 169 -2.31 -16.25 -16.78
C PRO A 169 -1.75 -17.00 -15.56
N LEU A 170 -2.14 -16.59 -14.34
CA LEU A 170 -1.81 -17.30 -13.08
C LEU A 170 -2.87 -18.34 -12.67
N GLU A 171 -3.79 -18.68 -13.58
CA GLU A 171 -4.92 -19.55 -13.30
C GLU A 171 -4.52 -21.00 -12.97
N LEU A 172 -5.20 -21.58 -11.99
CA LEU A 172 -5.06 -22.98 -11.59
C LEU A 172 -6.26 -23.77 -12.11
N ASN A 173 -6.01 -25.02 -12.51
CA ASN A 173 -7.08 -25.97 -12.84
C ASN A 173 -7.76 -26.52 -11.58
N SER A 174 -8.76 -27.40 -11.75
CA SER A 174 -9.47 -28.08 -10.67
C SER A 174 -8.57 -28.87 -9.71
N ASN A 175 -7.38 -29.25 -10.16
CA ASN A 175 -6.40 -30.03 -9.40
C ASN A 175 -5.35 -29.12 -8.73
N GLY A 176 -5.52 -27.80 -8.78
CA GLY A 176 -4.59 -26.82 -8.24
C GLY A 176 -3.30 -26.64 -9.06
N GLU A 177 -3.29 -27.11 -10.31
CA GLU A 177 -2.11 -27.00 -11.17
C GLU A 177 -2.24 -25.81 -12.13
N TRP A 178 -1.14 -25.07 -12.23
CA TRP A 178 -1.04 -23.92 -13.13
C TRP A 178 -1.24 -24.29 -14.60
N ILE A 179 -2.26 -23.70 -15.24
CA ILE A 179 -2.74 -24.06 -16.59
C ILE A 179 -1.64 -23.85 -17.63
N PHE A 180 -0.92 -22.73 -17.57
CA PHE A 180 0.17 -22.43 -18.50
C PHE A 180 1.26 -23.53 -18.46
N TRP A 181 1.53 -24.12 -17.29
CA TRP A 181 2.55 -25.16 -17.15
C TRP A 181 2.21 -26.47 -17.88
N LYS A 182 0.93 -26.71 -18.18
CA LYS A 182 0.48 -27.87 -18.95
C LYS A 182 0.55 -27.65 -20.47
N SER A 183 1.01 -26.49 -20.94
CA SER A 183 1.13 -26.24 -22.36
C SER A 183 2.20 -27.16 -22.98
N ASP A 184 1.72 -28.19 -23.67
CA ASP A 184 2.56 -29.14 -24.40
C ASP A 184 3.24 -28.53 -25.63
N THR A 185 2.91 -27.30 -26.03
CA THR A 185 3.45 -26.66 -27.25
C THR A 185 4.58 -25.69 -26.95
N LEU A 186 4.61 -25.05 -25.78
CA LEU A 186 5.55 -23.98 -25.45
C LEU A 186 6.64 -24.40 -24.46
N ILE A 187 6.33 -25.32 -23.54
CA ILE A 187 7.27 -25.74 -22.49
C ILE A 187 8.06 -26.95 -22.95
N SER A 188 9.38 -26.84 -22.89
CA SER A 188 10.31 -27.94 -23.17
C SER A 188 10.10 -29.12 -22.22
N ASP A 189 10.16 -30.33 -22.77
CA ASP A 189 9.95 -31.57 -22.02
C ASP A 189 11.01 -31.76 -20.91
N ASN A 190 12.22 -31.21 -21.09
CA ASN A 190 13.29 -31.19 -20.09
C ASN A 190 12.98 -30.38 -18.82
N TYR A 191 11.91 -29.57 -18.84
CA TYR A 191 11.50 -28.72 -17.73
C TYR A 191 10.16 -29.11 -17.11
N LYS A 192 9.33 -29.92 -17.78
CA LYS A 192 7.98 -30.26 -17.29
C LYS A 192 7.98 -30.87 -15.89
N ASP A 193 8.96 -31.72 -15.60
CA ASP A 193 9.10 -32.40 -14.30
C ASP A 193 9.90 -31.58 -13.26
N LYS A 194 10.43 -30.41 -13.65
CA LYS A 194 11.26 -29.57 -12.76
C LYS A 194 10.40 -28.62 -11.94
N ILE A 195 9.84 -29.16 -10.85
CA ILE A 195 8.95 -28.43 -9.94
C ILE A 195 9.56 -27.11 -9.40
N ASN A 196 10.88 -27.06 -9.21
CA ASN A 196 11.58 -25.86 -8.73
C ASN A 196 11.49 -24.71 -9.75
N ILE A 197 11.67 -25.01 -11.04
CA ILE A 197 11.61 -23.99 -12.11
C ILE A 197 10.18 -23.52 -12.32
N LYS A 198 9.21 -24.44 -12.25
CA LYS A 198 7.77 -24.12 -12.23
C LYS A 198 7.45 -23.12 -11.13
N ASN A 199 7.79 -23.44 -9.89
CA ASN A 199 7.49 -22.60 -8.73
C ASN A 199 8.19 -21.26 -8.81
N LYS A 200 9.44 -21.23 -9.28
CA LYS A 200 10.19 -19.99 -9.45
C LYS A 200 9.55 -19.08 -10.49
N LEU A 201 9.15 -19.61 -11.65
CA LEU A 201 8.48 -18.83 -12.69
C LEU A 201 7.11 -18.34 -12.23
N TYR A 202 6.32 -19.21 -11.60
CA TYR A 202 5.02 -18.84 -11.02
C TYR A 202 5.17 -17.69 -10.00
N ASN A 203 6.14 -17.77 -9.09
CA ASN A 203 6.37 -16.72 -8.10
C ASN A 203 6.76 -15.38 -8.73
N LEU A 204 7.54 -15.39 -9.81
CA LEU A 204 7.92 -14.17 -10.53
C LEU A 204 6.71 -13.50 -11.19
N LEU A 205 5.83 -14.30 -11.80
CA LEU A 205 4.57 -13.82 -12.38
C LEU A 205 3.58 -13.36 -11.30
N PHE A 206 3.57 -14.03 -10.15
CA PHE A 206 2.80 -13.60 -8.99
C PHE A 206 3.29 -12.23 -8.48
N ILE A 207 4.60 -11.98 -8.42
CA ILE A 207 5.14 -10.66 -8.04
C ILE A 207 4.68 -9.58 -9.03
N LYS A 208 4.71 -9.87 -10.34
CA LYS A 208 4.19 -8.95 -11.38
C LYS A 208 2.74 -8.54 -11.08
N GLU A 209 1.83 -9.51 -10.93
CA GLU A 209 0.41 -9.22 -10.68
C GLU A 209 0.18 -8.56 -9.32
N SER A 210 0.88 -9.01 -8.29
CA SER A 210 0.81 -8.47 -6.94
C SER A 210 1.27 -7.01 -6.87
N THR A 211 2.30 -6.64 -7.65
CA THR A 211 2.78 -5.26 -7.74
C THR A 211 1.71 -4.32 -8.30
N GLY A 212 0.92 -4.76 -9.30
CA GLY A 212 -0.19 -3.95 -9.81
C GLY A 212 -1.20 -3.60 -8.71
N HIS A 213 -1.58 -4.59 -7.90
CA HIS A 213 -2.51 -4.40 -6.80
C HIS A 213 -1.91 -3.48 -5.73
N PHE A 214 -0.61 -3.64 -5.43
CA PHE A 214 0.09 -2.77 -4.50
C PHE A 214 0.04 -1.31 -4.93
N ILE A 215 0.27 -1.01 -6.21
CA ILE A 215 0.19 0.35 -6.74
C ILE A 215 -1.22 0.92 -6.58
N TRP A 216 -2.26 0.15 -6.86
CA TRP A 216 -3.63 0.60 -6.64
C TRP A 216 -3.93 0.88 -5.16
N TYR A 217 -3.50 0.01 -4.26
CA TYR A 217 -3.66 0.22 -2.83
C TYR A 217 -2.95 1.51 -2.41
N MET A 218 -1.76 1.77 -2.94
CA MET A 218 -1.02 3.00 -2.69
C MET A 218 -1.76 4.24 -3.15
N LEU A 219 -2.26 4.25 -4.39
CA LEU A 219 -2.98 5.40 -4.95
C LEU A 219 -4.25 5.73 -4.16
N VAL A 220 -5.08 4.71 -3.89
CA VAL A 220 -6.35 4.91 -3.20
C VAL A 220 -6.14 5.20 -1.72
N GLY A 221 -5.16 4.56 -1.08
CA GLY A 221 -4.82 4.83 0.31
C GLY A 221 -4.29 6.25 0.52
N ILE A 222 -3.40 6.72 -0.35
CA ILE A 222 -2.94 8.13 -0.33
C ILE A 222 -4.13 9.06 -0.53
N LEU A 223 -5.02 8.78 -1.49
CA LEU A 223 -6.24 9.57 -1.69
C LEU A 223 -7.08 9.63 -0.40
N CYS A 224 -7.27 8.51 0.30
CA CYS A 224 -8.02 8.47 1.56
C CYS A 224 -7.34 9.26 2.68
N CYS A 225 -6.01 9.20 2.79
CA CYS A 225 -5.25 10.03 3.73
C CYS A 225 -5.44 11.52 3.41
N LEU A 226 -5.38 11.92 2.13
CA LEU A 226 -5.54 13.30 1.71
C LEU A 226 -6.97 13.83 1.95
N VAL A 227 -8.00 13.03 1.61
CA VAL A 227 -9.40 13.40 1.85
C VAL A 227 -9.66 13.60 3.34
N ASN A 228 -9.20 12.66 4.18
CA ASN A 228 -9.34 12.80 5.63
C ASN A 228 -8.58 14.01 6.18
N PHE A 229 -7.33 14.22 5.74
CA PHE A 229 -6.54 15.34 6.20
C PHE A 229 -7.17 16.68 5.80
N ASN A 230 -7.67 16.79 4.56
CA ASN A 230 -8.39 17.97 4.11
C ASN A 230 -9.67 18.21 4.90
N TYR A 231 -10.45 17.15 5.18
CA TYR A 231 -11.63 17.25 6.02
C TYR A 231 -11.30 17.82 7.42
N ILE A 232 -10.22 17.34 8.05
CA ILE A 232 -9.79 17.84 9.37
C ILE A 232 -9.40 19.32 9.29
N LEU A 233 -8.72 19.75 8.22
CA LEU A 233 -8.32 21.15 8.04
C LEU A 233 -9.51 22.09 7.82
N THR A 234 -10.57 21.63 7.15
CA THR A 234 -11.72 22.47 6.79
C THR A 234 -12.85 22.43 7.81
N THR A 235 -12.87 21.44 8.71
CA THR A 235 -13.94 21.29 9.71
C THR A 235 -13.72 22.25 10.86
N ASP A 236 -14.79 22.92 11.30
CA ASP A 236 -14.74 23.80 12.45
C ASP A 236 -14.37 23.04 13.73
N CYS A 237 -13.44 23.60 14.49
CA CYS A 237 -12.98 22.98 15.71
C CYS A 237 -14.03 23.11 16.83
N VAL A 238 -14.53 21.97 17.32
CA VAL A 238 -15.42 21.92 18.49
C VAL A 238 -14.57 21.72 19.75
N LYS A 239 -14.69 22.64 20.72
CA LYS A 239 -14.07 22.49 22.04
C LYS A 239 -14.81 21.41 22.85
N SER A 240 -14.07 20.56 23.56
CA SER A 240 -14.69 19.62 24.52
C SER A 240 -15.18 20.38 25.76
N MET A 241 -16.16 19.83 26.48
CA MET A 241 -16.62 20.41 27.75
C MET A 241 -15.48 20.52 28.78
N GLU A 242 -14.58 19.53 28.82
CA GLU A 242 -13.40 19.54 29.68
C GLU A 242 -12.46 20.72 29.38
N GLN A 243 -12.26 21.07 28.12
CA GLN A 243 -11.46 22.24 27.75
C GLN A 243 -12.16 23.56 28.02
N ILE A 244 -13.48 23.58 27.91
CA ILE A 244 -14.28 24.74 28.29
C ILE A 244 -14.12 24.97 29.80
N ASP A 245 -14.18 23.92 30.61
CA ASP A 245 -13.97 23.98 32.06
C ASP A 245 -12.54 24.38 32.44
N ASP A 246 -11.52 23.83 31.76
CA ASP A 246 -10.11 24.20 31.96
C ASP A 246 -9.84 25.66 31.55
N ASP A 247 -10.38 26.12 30.42
CA ASP A 247 -10.27 27.52 29.99
C ASP A 247 -10.93 28.45 31.01
N TYR A 248 -12.11 28.10 31.54
CA TYR A 248 -12.77 28.87 32.59
C TYR A 248 -11.98 28.88 33.91
N ALA A 249 -11.40 27.75 34.31
CA ALA A 249 -10.57 27.66 35.51
C ALA A 249 -9.31 28.55 35.39
N ASN A 250 -8.58 28.45 34.28
CA ASN A 250 -7.41 29.27 34.00
C ASN A 250 -7.75 30.77 33.94
N GLN A 251 -8.90 31.12 33.35
CA GLN A 251 -9.35 32.50 33.29
C GLN A 251 -9.68 33.04 34.69
N THR A 252 -10.33 32.24 35.54
CA THR A 252 -10.65 32.62 36.92
C THR A 252 -9.40 32.80 37.79
N GLU A 253 -8.39 31.93 37.63
CA GLU A 253 -7.09 32.10 38.29
C GLU A 253 -6.36 33.38 37.86
N SER A 254 -6.39 33.69 36.55
CA SER A 254 -5.75 34.90 36.04
C SER A 254 -6.41 36.19 36.58
N ILE A 255 -7.74 36.19 36.76
CA ILE A 255 -8.49 37.30 37.36
C ILE A 255 -8.10 37.45 38.84
N ASN A 256 -8.11 36.36 39.60
CA ASN A 256 -7.76 36.36 41.02
C ASN A 256 -6.31 36.82 41.29
N ASN A 257 -5.38 36.46 40.41
CA ASN A 257 -3.98 36.89 40.52
C ASN A 257 -3.77 38.38 40.18
N THR A 258 -4.69 38.99 39.43
CA THR A 258 -4.64 40.42 39.06
C THR A 258 -5.27 41.32 40.14
N GLU A 259 -6.12 40.76 41.00
CA GLU A 259 -6.88 41.51 42.01
C GLU A 259 -6.22 41.63 43.39
N THR A 260 -4.96 41.21 43.62
CA THR A 260 -4.29 41.49 44.91
C THR A 260 -3.88 42.97 45.02
N PRO A 261 -4.58 43.81 45.82
CA PRO A 261 -4.18 45.19 46.03
C PRO A 261 -3.12 45.21 47.14
N THR A 262 -1.96 45.78 46.88
CA THR A 262 -1.00 46.13 47.93
C THR A 262 -1.61 47.20 48.85
N THR A 263 -2.37 46.81 49.87
CA THR A 263 -2.72 47.69 50.99
C THR A 263 -1.56 47.72 51.97
N ASN A 264 -0.63 48.65 51.74
CA ASN A 264 0.40 49.02 52.71
C ASN A 264 -0.24 50.00 53.70
N TYR A 265 -0.83 49.50 54.80
CA TYR A 265 -1.17 50.34 55.93
C TYR A 265 0.08 50.57 56.77
N ASN A 266 0.70 51.72 56.55
CA ASN A 266 1.84 52.19 57.33
C ASN A 266 1.32 52.74 58.67
N THR A 267 1.33 51.91 59.71
CA THR A 267 1.29 52.35 61.11
C THR A 267 2.65 52.91 61.48
N ASN A 268 2.73 54.20 61.84
CA ASN A 268 3.48 54.74 62.98
C ASN A 268 3.67 56.25 62.80
N ASN A 269 3.03 57.03 63.68
CA ASN A 269 3.59 58.27 64.21
C ASN A 269 2.94 58.52 65.57
N ALA A 270 3.54 57.89 66.59
CA ALA A 270 3.55 58.44 67.93
C ALA A 270 4.76 59.38 68.00
N VAL A 271 4.52 60.66 68.27
CA VAL A 271 5.52 61.60 68.77
C VAL A 271 4.89 62.34 69.94
N GLU A 272 5.40 62.04 71.14
CA GLU A 272 5.27 62.90 72.32
C GLU A 272 6.00 64.22 72.06
N ILE A 273 5.34 65.35 72.32
CA ILE A 273 5.61 66.36 73.38
C ILE A 273 4.47 67.39 73.30
#